data_AF-A0A8J6G693-F1
#
_entry.id   AF-A0A8J6G693-F1
#
_cell.length_a   1.000
_cell.length_b   1.000
_cell.length_c   1.000
_cell.angle_alpha   90.00
_cell.angle_beta   90.00
_cell.angle_gamma   90.00
#
_symmetry.space_group_name_H-M   'P 1'
#
loop_
_entity.id
_entity.type
_entity.pdbx_description
1 polymer ?
#
loop_
_entity_poly.entity_id
_entity_poly.type
_entity_poly.pdbx_seq_one_letter_code
_entity_poly.pdbx_strand_id
1 'polypeptide(L)'
;MGAYLYIWELWRKKQSNVLRFLLRVLCGQHHQLSALHRTPRLIGPDKALRLWGHNARQGYVVFRIRVRRRNKTHTVCRRCGSKAYHLQKSTCGKCGYPAKRKRKYNWSAKAKRRNTTGTGRMRHLKIVYRRFRHGFREGTTPKPKRAAVAASSSS
;
A
#
# COMPACT_ATOMS: atom_id res chain seq x y z
N MET A 1 12.33 -30.40 -30.63
CA MET A 1 12.29 -28.94 -30.42
C MET A 1 10.94 -28.46 -29.86
N GLY A 2 10.32 -29.13 -28.87
CA GLY A 2 8.88 -28.91 -28.56
C GLY A 2 8.55 -28.25 -27.22
N ALA A 3 9.08 -28.76 -26.11
CA ALA A 3 8.67 -28.28 -24.78
C ALA A 3 9.53 -27.11 -24.24
N TYR A 4 10.80 -27.04 -24.63
CA TYR A 4 11.74 -26.03 -24.12
C TYR A 4 11.43 -24.61 -24.62
N LEU A 5 11.15 -24.45 -25.91
CA LEU A 5 10.75 -23.15 -26.48
C LEU A 5 9.44 -22.66 -25.85
N TYR A 6 8.50 -23.56 -25.59
CA TYR A 6 7.22 -23.27 -24.95
C TYR A 6 7.38 -22.79 -23.49
N ILE A 7 8.17 -23.50 -22.68
CA ILE A 7 8.48 -23.10 -21.29
C ILE A 7 9.26 -21.78 -21.27
N TRP A 8 10.18 -21.57 -22.21
CA TRP A 8 10.95 -20.34 -22.34
C TRP A 8 10.07 -19.13 -22.70
N GLU A 9 9.14 -19.28 -23.64
CA GLU A 9 8.11 -18.29 -23.99
C GLU A 9 7.22 -17.94 -22.78
N LEU A 10 6.76 -18.94 -22.03
CA LEU A 10 5.99 -18.75 -20.79
C LEU A 10 6.74 -17.89 -19.75
N TRP A 11 8.06 -18.08 -19.63
CA TRP A 11 8.91 -17.34 -18.68
C TRP A 11 9.28 -15.92 -19.13
N ARG A 12 9.14 -15.61 -20.42
CA ARG A 12 9.38 -14.28 -20.99
C ARG A 12 8.35 -13.26 -20.48
N LYS A 13 7.09 -13.68 -20.35
CA LYS A 13 5.99 -12.86 -19.79
C LYS A 13 5.66 -13.27 -18.36
N LYS A 14 6.45 -12.78 -17.40
CA LYS A 14 6.25 -13.04 -15.95
C LYS A 14 4.88 -12.64 -15.38
N GLN A 15 4.09 -11.87 -16.15
CA GLN A 15 2.75 -11.43 -15.75
C GLN A 15 1.61 -12.33 -16.27
N SER A 16 1.89 -13.37 -17.05
CA SER A 16 0.87 -14.28 -17.56
C SER A 16 0.11 -14.97 -16.42
N ASN A 17 -1.19 -15.19 -16.60
CA ASN A 17 -2.03 -15.83 -15.58
C ASN A 17 -1.55 -17.26 -15.27
N VAL A 18 -1.12 -18.00 -16.30
CA VAL A 18 -0.56 -19.35 -16.18
C VAL A 18 0.70 -19.35 -15.31
N LEU A 19 1.66 -18.45 -15.56
CA LEU A 19 2.89 -18.42 -14.76
C LEU A 19 2.60 -17.97 -13.31
N ARG A 20 1.71 -17.00 -13.10
CA ARG A 20 1.28 -16.60 -11.74
C ARG A 20 0.60 -17.74 -10.99
N PHE A 21 -0.24 -18.52 -11.67
CA PHE A 21 -0.90 -19.70 -11.10
C PHE A 21 0.13 -20.77 -10.70
N LEU A 22 1.02 -21.16 -11.62
CA LEU A 22 2.08 -22.14 -11.35
C LEU A 22 3.00 -21.71 -10.21
N LEU A 23 3.42 -20.44 -10.18
CA LEU A 23 4.25 -19.90 -9.10
C LEU A 23 3.52 -19.89 -7.74
N ARG A 24 2.20 -19.69 -7.73
CA ARG A 24 1.37 -19.76 -6.52
C ARG A 24 1.27 -21.18 -5.99
N VAL A 25 1.03 -22.17 -6.87
CA VAL A 25 1.01 -23.60 -6.51
C VAL A 25 2.36 -24.03 -5.95
N LEU A 26 3.46 -23.68 -6.61
CA LEU A 26 4.83 -23.96 -6.15
C LEU A 26 5.13 -23.31 -4.80
N CYS A 27 4.74 -22.05 -4.60
CA CYS A 27 4.88 -21.38 -3.31
C CYS A 27 4.07 -22.08 -2.21
N GLY A 28 2.88 -22.61 -2.54
CA GLY A 28 2.04 -23.40 -1.64
C GLY A 28 2.71 -24.71 -1.21
N GLN A 29 3.21 -25.50 -2.16
CA GLN A 29 3.97 -26.73 -1.90
C GLN A 29 5.20 -26.44 -1.02
N HIS A 30 5.97 -25.39 -1.33
CA HIS A 30 7.12 -24.99 -0.52
C HIS A 30 6.77 -24.48 0.88
N HIS A 31 5.56 -23.97 1.09
CA HIS A 31 5.11 -23.52 2.41
C HIS A 31 4.79 -24.69 3.36
N GLN A 32 4.49 -25.87 2.83
CA GLN A 32 4.24 -27.10 3.61
C GLN A 32 5.54 -27.80 4.03
N LEU A 33 6.66 -27.57 3.32
CA LEU A 33 7.96 -28.17 3.60
C LEU A 33 8.70 -27.50 4.79
N SER A 34 9.64 -28.22 5.39
CA SER A 34 10.53 -27.75 6.47
C SER A 34 11.30 -26.46 6.11
N ALA A 35 11.71 -25.69 7.13
CA ALA A 35 12.38 -24.40 6.94
C ALA A 35 13.71 -24.49 6.17
N LEU A 36 14.43 -25.60 6.34
CA LEU A 36 15.56 -26.02 5.52
C LEU A 36 15.17 -27.36 4.88
N HIS A 37 15.09 -27.38 3.56
CA HIS A 37 14.68 -28.56 2.81
C HIS A 37 15.69 -28.83 1.70
N ARG A 38 16.22 -30.05 1.67
CA ARG A 38 17.10 -30.54 0.59
C ARG A 38 16.26 -30.68 -0.67
N THR A 39 16.57 -29.95 -1.74
CA THR A 39 15.86 -30.07 -3.01
C THR A 39 16.54 -31.12 -3.88
N PRO A 40 15.96 -32.32 -4.05
CA PRO A 40 16.59 -33.39 -4.84
C PRO A 40 16.61 -33.10 -6.34
N ARG A 41 15.70 -32.23 -6.83
CA ARG A 41 15.67 -31.73 -8.21
C ARG A 41 15.52 -30.21 -8.22
N LEU A 42 16.36 -29.52 -8.97
CA LEU A 42 16.27 -28.07 -9.15
C LEU A 42 15.00 -27.72 -9.94
N ILE A 43 14.09 -26.96 -9.34
CA ILE A 43 12.88 -26.43 -10.01
C ILE A 43 13.35 -25.31 -10.95
N GLY A 44 13.75 -25.69 -12.16
CA GLY A 44 14.28 -24.80 -13.19
C GLY A 44 15.66 -25.22 -13.68
N PRO A 45 15.78 -26.34 -14.42
CA PRO A 45 17.05 -26.78 -14.99
C PRO A 45 17.69 -25.69 -15.87
N ASP A 46 16.89 -24.90 -16.59
CA ASP A 46 17.38 -23.88 -17.53
C ASP A 46 18.25 -22.77 -16.93
N LYS A 47 17.90 -22.22 -15.76
CA LYS A 47 18.68 -21.11 -15.16
C LYS A 47 19.90 -21.61 -14.40
N ALA A 48 19.80 -22.79 -13.78
CA ALA A 48 20.92 -23.40 -13.07
C ALA A 48 22.01 -23.89 -14.04
N LEU A 49 21.61 -24.43 -15.20
CA LEU A 49 22.55 -24.86 -16.24
C LEU A 49 23.27 -23.65 -16.86
N ARG A 50 22.56 -22.55 -17.13
CA ARG A 50 23.08 -21.37 -17.85
C ARG A 50 23.90 -20.40 -17.00
N LEU A 51 23.57 -20.25 -15.70
CA LEU A 51 24.27 -19.30 -14.81
C LEU A 51 25.42 -19.93 -14.04
N TRP A 52 25.31 -21.20 -13.64
CA TRP A 52 26.25 -21.83 -12.73
C TRP A 52 27.04 -22.99 -13.36
N GLY A 53 26.76 -23.36 -14.63
CA GLY A 53 27.42 -24.51 -15.25
C GLY A 53 27.26 -25.81 -14.45
N HIS A 54 26.19 -25.93 -13.66
CA HIS A 54 25.93 -27.13 -12.88
C HIS A 54 25.32 -28.20 -13.77
N ASN A 55 26.19 -28.93 -14.45
CA ASN A 55 25.95 -30.36 -14.54
C ASN A 55 25.81 -30.90 -13.12
N ALA A 56 24.88 -31.85 -12.96
CA ALA A 56 24.92 -33.07 -12.15
C ALA A 56 26.25 -33.58 -11.55
N ARG A 57 27.26 -32.76 -11.24
CA ARG A 57 28.56 -33.20 -10.70
C ARG A 57 28.27 -33.91 -9.38
N GLN A 58 28.76 -35.14 -9.26
CA GLN A 58 28.76 -35.86 -7.99
C GLN A 58 29.40 -34.96 -6.91
N GLY A 59 28.74 -34.82 -5.76
CA GLY A 59 29.31 -34.14 -4.59
C GLY A 59 28.66 -32.81 -4.16
N TYR A 60 27.67 -32.24 -4.86
CA TYR A 60 26.94 -31.06 -4.37
C TYR A 60 25.51 -31.37 -3.93
N VAL A 61 25.06 -30.68 -2.87
CA VAL A 61 23.69 -30.77 -2.35
C VAL A 61 23.07 -29.37 -2.31
N VAL A 62 21.90 -29.22 -2.93
CA VAL A 62 21.18 -27.94 -2.94
C VAL A 62 20.12 -27.92 -1.85
N PHE A 63 20.21 -26.91 -0.98
CA PHE A 63 19.21 -26.64 0.05
C PHE A 63 18.42 -25.39 -0.28
N ARG A 64 17.12 -25.41 0.02
CA ARG A 64 16.29 -24.20 0.07
C ARG A 64 16.01 -23.81 1.51
N ILE A 65 16.16 -22.51 1.78
CA ILE A 65 15.94 -21.91 3.10
C ILE A 65 14.73 -20.98 3.02
N ARG A 66 13.79 -21.14 3.95
CA ARG A 66 12.64 -20.25 4.11
C ARG A 66 13.10 -18.91 4.71
N VAL A 67 13.03 -17.83 3.93
CA VAL A 67 13.35 -16.48 4.42
C VAL A 67 12.22 -15.94 5.31
N ARG A 68 12.49 -15.76 6.61
CA ARG A 68 11.55 -15.17 7.58
C ARG A 68 11.63 -13.64 7.57
N ARG A 69 10.53 -12.94 7.29
CA ARG A 69 10.42 -11.46 7.33
C ARG A 69 9.83 -10.96 8.65
N ARG A 70 10.53 -11.21 9.76
CA ARG A 70 10.10 -10.83 11.12
C ARG A 70 10.32 -9.35 11.42
N ASN A 71 11.49 -8.83 11.07
CA ASN A 71 11.86 -7.45 11.35
C ASN A 71 11.05 -6.47 10.49
N LYS A 72 10.44 -5.47 11.12
CA LYS A 72 9.67 -4.43 10.42
C LYS A 72 10.52 -3.17 10.34
N THR A 73 10.73 -2.66 9.14
CA THR A 73 11.42 -1.38 8.92
C THR A 73 10.49 -0.19 9.14
N HIS A 74 9.21 -0.34 8.79
CA HIS A 74 8.21 0.73 8.85
C HIS A 74 7.09 0.47 9.86
N THR A 75 6.81 1.48 10.68
CA THR A 75 5.68 1.55 11.62
C THR A 75 4.73 2.70 11.27
N VAL A 76 3.65 2.84 12.02
CA VAL A 76 2.65 3.90 11.86
C VAL A 76 3.25 5.25 12.23
N CYS A 77 3.10 6.24 11.35
CA CYS A 77 3.57 7.59 11.60
C CYS A 77 2.53 8.40 12.40
N ARG A 78 2.93 8.98 13.53
CA ARG A 78 2.08 9.82 14.39
C ARG A 78 1.39 10.99 13.67
N ARG A 79 2.05 11.62 12.69
CA ARG A 79 1.50 12.79 11.97
C ARG A 79 0.44 12.44 10.92
N CYS A 80 0.63 11.35 10.18
CA CYS A 80 -0.15 11.06 8.97
C CYS A 80 -0.92 9.74 9.03
N GLY A 81 -0.78 8.96 10.10
CA GLY A 81 -1.46 7.68 10.29
C GLY A 81 -1.01 6.56 9.35
N SER A 82 -0.19 6.84 8.34
CA SER A 82 0.28 5.80 7.41
C SER A 82 1.45 4.99 7.98
N LYS A 83 1.49 3.69 7.67
CA LYS A 83 2.61 2.78 7.97
C LYS A 83 3.82 3.06 7.06
N ALA A 84 4.49 4.18 7.30
CA ALA A 84 5.61 4.68 6.51
C ALA A 84 6.73 5.28 7.37
N TYR A 85 6.62 5.22 8.70
CA TYR A 85 7.66 5.71 9.60
C TYR A 85 8.80 4.71 9.68
N HIS A 86 9.97 5.04 9.17
CA HIS A 86 11.15 4.18 9.21
C HIS A 86 11.77 4.23 10.61
N LEU A 87 11.91 3.08 11.26
CA LEU A 87 12.42 2.99 12.64
C LEU A 87 13.88 3.44 12.74
N GLN A 88 14.77 2.80 11.97
CA GLN A 88 16.21 3.09 12.03
C GLN A 88 16.57 4.52 11.58
N LYS A 89 15.94 5.01 10.50
CA LYS A 89 16.18 6.35 9.97
C LYS A 89 15.35 7.44 10.67
N SER A 90 14.53 7.05 11.65
CA SER A 90 13.60 7.91 12.39
C SER A 90 12.79 8.89 11.54
N THR A 91 12.46 8.52 10.29
CA THR A 91 11.88 9.42 9.28
C THR A 91 10.70 8.78 8.56
N CYS A 92 9.65 9.57 8.30
CA CYS A 92 8.47 9.12 7.59
C CYS A 92 8.62 9.28 6.08
N GLY A 93 8.61 8.17 5.35
CA GLY A 93 8.65 8.17 3.89
C GLY A 93 7.41 8.79 3.21
N LYS A 94 6.30 8.94 3.93
CA LYS A 94 5.08 9.56 3.38
C LYS A 94 5.08 11.08 3.56
N CYS A 95 5.07 11.55 4.81
CA CYS A 95 4.88 12.96 5.13
C CYS A 95 6.16 13.71 5.53
N GLY A 96 7.30 13.04 5.67
CA GLY A 96 8.57 13.66 6.06
C GLY A 96 8.75 13.94 7.56
N TYR A 97 7.85 13.49 8.43
CA TYR A 97 8.06 13.58 9.89
C TYR A 97 9.43 13.00 10.27
N PRO A 98 10.27 13.67 11.08
CA PRO A 98 9.97 14.79 11.98
C PRO A 98 10.04 16.19 11.37
N ALA A 99 10.47 16.37 10.12
CA ALA A 99 10.62 17.69 9.50
C ALA A 99 9.36 18.56 9.66
N LYS A 100 9.52 19.87 9.90
CA LYS A 100 8.40 20.79 10.15
C LYS A 100 7.44 20.85 8.96
N ARG A 101 7.99 20.96 7.74
CA ARG A 101 7.20 20.99 6.49
C ARG A 101 6.80 19.57 6.07
N LYS A 102 5.57 19.43 5.56
CA LYS A 102 5.10 18.16 4.98
C LYS A 102 5.80 17.92 3.64
N ARG A 103 6.30 16.70 3.44
CA ARG A 103 6.90 16.26 2.19
C ARG A 103 5.87 16.31 1.05
N LYS A 104 6.19 17.04 -0.02
CA LYS A 104 5.39 17.14 -1.25
C LYS A 104 6.34 17.17 -2.44
N TYR A 105 6.01 16.43 -3.49
CA TYR A 105 6.75 16.46 -4.75
C TYR A 105 5.84 16.79 -5.92
N ASN A 106 6.35 17.57 -6.86
CA ASN A 106 5.55 18.03 -8.00
C ASN A 106 5.32 16.92 -9.04
N TRP A 107 6.29 16.01 -9.19
CA TRP A 107 6.21 14.84 -10.09
C TRP A 107 5.12 13.83 -9.70
N SER A 108 4.56 13.88 -8.48
CA SER A 108 3.51 12.96 -8.04
C SER A 108 2.15 13.62 -7.89
N ALA A 109 1.46 13.87 -9.01
CA ALA A 109 0.13 14.48 -9.03
C ALA A 109 -0.92 13.68 -8.22
N LYS A 110 -0.94 12.35 -8.37
CA LYS A 110 -1.87 11.46 -7.64
C LYS A 110 -1.59 11.46 -6.12
N ALA A 111 -0.34 11.64 -5.69
CA ALA A 111 -0.03 11.74 -4.26
C ALA A 111 -0.49 13.09 -3.68
N LYS A 112 -0.32 14.19 -4.43
CA LYS A 112 -0.86 15.51 -4.08
C LYS A 112 -2.39 15.43 -3.89
N ARG A 113 -3.13 14.89 -4.87
CA ARG A 113 -4.60 14.79 -4.82
C ARG A 113 -5.13 14.03 -3.60
N ARG A 114 -4.43 12.99 -3.12
CA ARG A 114 -4.90 12.20 -1.96
C ARG A 114 -4.77 12.92 -0.62
N ASN A 115 -3.78 13.80 -0.47
CA ASN A 115 -3.43 14.42 0.82
C ASN A 115 -3.55 15.95 0.83
N THR A 116 -4.06 16.54 -0.26
CA THR A 116 -4.27 17.98 -0.35
C THR A 116 -5.38 18.44 0.61
N THR A 117 -5.36 19.71 0.98
CA THR A 117 -6.48 20.34 1.70
C THR A 117 -7.77 20.12 0.91
N GLY A 118 -8.84 19.69 1.58
CA GLY A 118 -10.07 19.25 0.90
C GLY A 118 -10.44 17.79 1.18
N THR A 119 -9.45 16.89 1.24
CA THR A 119 -9.73 15.45 1.37
C THR A 119 -10.08 15.00 2.79
N GLY A 120 -9.75 15.81 3.80
CA GLY A 120 -10.01 15.51 5.20
C GLY A 120 -11.36 16.03 5.69
N ARG A 121 -11.56 15.99 7.01
CA ARG A 121 -12.82 16.40 7.65
C ARG A 121 -13.15 17.89 7.50
N MET A 122 -12.14 18.74 7.25
CA MET A 122 -12.27 20.20 7.11
C MET A 122 -13.12 20.87 8.21
N ARG A 123 -13.00 20.41 9.47
CA ARG A 123 -13.87 20.84 10.58
C ARG A 123 -13.89 22.36 10.75
N HIS A 124 -12.71 22.98 10.81
CA HIS A 124 -12.60 24.42 11.00
C HIS A 124 -12.97 25.19 9.72
N LEU A 125 -12.37 24.86 8.58
CA LEU A 125 -12.60 25.59 7.32
C LEU A 125 -14.07 25.59 6.88
N LYS A 126 -14.81 24.48 7.08
CA LYS A 126 -16.26 24.44 6.78
C LYS A 126 -17.04 25.46 7.59
N ILE A 127 -16.73 25.61 8.88
CA ILE A 127 -17.36 26.60 9.75
C ILE A 127 -16.95 28.01 9.31
N VAL A 128 -15.66 28.23 9.01
CA VAL A 128 -15.16 29.52 8.52
C VAL A 128 -15.87 29.94 7.23
N TYR A 129 -16.01 29.04 6.25
CA TYR A 129 -16.73 29.35 5.00
C TYR A 129 -18.22 29.66 5.23
N ARG A 130 -18.86 28.95 6.17
CA ARG A 130 -20.25 29.27 6.57
C ARG A 130 -20.32 30.66 7.21
N ARG A 131 -19.43 30.95 8.16
CA ARG A 131 -19.37 32.26 8.84
C ARG A 131 -19.06 33.40 7.86
N PHE A 132 -18.15 33.18 6.91
CA PHE A 132 -17.80 34.14 5.87
C PHE A 132 -19.02 34.56 5.05
N ARG A 133 -19.89 33.62 4.64
CA ARG A 133 -21.15 33.92 3.94
C ARG A 133 -22.13 34.75 4.77
N HIS A 134 -22.00 34.72 6.08
CA HIS A 134 -22.79 35.52 7.02
C HIS A 134 -22.02 36.73 7.57
N GLY A 135 -20.91 37.14 6.93
CA GLY A 135 -20.13 38.32 7.32
C GLY A 135 -19.41 38.19 8.66
N PHE A 136 -19.06 36.97 9.07
CA PHE A 136 -18.41 36.65 10.35
C PHE A 136 -19.13 37.16 11.61
N ARG A 137 -20.44 37.45 11.54
CA ARG A 137 -21.24 37.90 12.68
C ARG A 137 -21.05 37.00 13.92
N GLU A 138 -20.84 37.64 15.06
CA GLU A 138 -20.67 37.01 16.39
C GLU A 138 -21.63 37.66 17.39
N GLY A 139 -21.95 36.97 18.49
CA GLY A 139 -22.71 37.53 19.61
C GLY A 139 -24.21 37.77 19.39
N THR A 140 -24.74 37.63 18.17
CA THR A 140 -26.18 37.80 17.89
C THR A 140 -26.97 36.51 18.07
N THR A 141 -28.13 36.58 18.73
CA THR A 141 -29.08 35.45 18.76
C THR A 141 -30.10 35.57 17.62
N PRO A 142 -30.61 34.44 17.09
CA PRO A 142 -31.70 34.47 16.11
C PRO A 142 -32.96 35.10 16.71
N LYS A 143 -33.69 35.89 15.90
CA LYS A 143 -34.98 36.45 16.31
C LYS A 143 -35.93 35.29 16.70
N PRO A 144 -36.59 35.34 17.88
CA PRO A 144 -37.52 34.29 18.28
C PRO A 144 -38.69 34.21 17.30
N LYS A 145 -39.14 32.98 16.99
CA LYS A 145 -40.32 32.76 16.15
C LYS A 145 -41.57 33.12 16.96
N ARG A 146 -42.42 34.02 16.46
CA ARG A 146 -43.75 34.25 17.02
C ARG A 146 -44.68 33.13 16.55
N ALA A 147 -45.47 32.55 17.46
CA ALA A 147 -46.52 31.59 17.09
C ALA A 147 -47.53 32.30 16.17
N ALA A 148 -47.94 31.63 15.08
CA ALA A 148 -49.01 32.15 14.24
C ALA A 148 -50.29 32.19 15.08
N VAL A 149 -50.87 33.39 15.25
CA VAL A 149 -52.19 33.52 15.84
C VAL A 149 -53.17 32.91 14.83
N ALA A 150 -53.90 31.87 15.22
CA ALA A 150 -54.96 31.31 14.37
C ALA A 150 -55.95 32.43 14.06
N ALA A 151 -56.25 32.63 12.76
CA ALA A 151 -57.28 33.58 12.36
C ALA A 151 -58.61 33.11 12.96
N SER A 152 -59.18 33.90 13.87
CA SER A 152 -60.54 33.69 14.36
C SER A 152 -61.50 33.83 13.18
N SER A 153 -62.09 32.72 12.74
CA SER A 153 -63.22 32.72 11.82
C SER A 153 -64.38 33.46 12.47
N SER A 154 -64.68 34.67 12.00
CA SER A 154 -65.91 35.38 12.36
C SER A 154 -67.10 34.69 11.67
N SER A 155 -68.13 34.43 12.49
CA SER A 155 -69.40 33.77 12.17
C SER A 155 -70.16 34.38 10.99
#